data_AF-A0A1V5MVF4-F1
#
_entry.id   AF-A0A1V5MVF4-F1
#
_cell.length_a   1.000
_cell.length_b   1.000
_cell.length_c   1.000
_cell.angle_alpha   90.00
_cell.angle_beta   90.00
_cell.angle_gamma   90.00
#
_symmetry.space_group_name_H-M   'P 1'
#
loop_
_entity.id
_entity.type
_entity.pdbx_description
1 polymer ?
#
loop_
_entity_poly.entity_id
_entity_poly.type
_entity_poly.pdbx_seq_one_letter_code
_entity_poly.pdbx_strand_id
1 'polypeptide(L)'
;MKLKFTGTAIGLLEVAGPDVGIIEFSIDGQPFQKLDQFTFWSDYLHIPWAYMLATDLPTGDHEITIRITDQKNEKSKGFAARIEQFLVN
;
A
#
# COMPACT_ATOMS: atom_id res chain seq x y z
N MET A 1 5.01 10.00 -0.83
CA MET A 1 6.14 9.49 -0.03
C MET A 1 7.06 8.68 -0.93
N LYS A 2 8.36 8.67 -0.64
CA LYS A 2 9.36 7.83 -1.32
C LYS A 2 10.18 7.08 -0.28
N LEU A 3 10.52 5.83 -0.57
CA LEU A 3 11.36 4.99 0.29
C LEU A 3 12.33 4.18 -0.58
N LYS A 4 13.59 4.13 -0.16
CA LYS A 4 14.59 3.23 -0.76
C LYS A 4 14.67 1.94 0.06
N PHE A 5 14.84 0.82 -0.62
CA PHE A 5 15.03 -0.48 0.02
C PHE A 5 15.99 -1.33 -0.82
N THR A 6 16.66 -2.27 -0.16
CA THR A 6 17.49 -3.28 -0.82
C THR A 6 16.83 -4.63 -0.61
N GLY A 7 16.57 -5.37 -1.68
CA GLY A 7 15.84 -6.62 -1.57
C GLY A 7 15.29 -7.14 -2.89
N THR A 8 14.32 -8.03 -2.79
CA THR A 8 13.63 -8.66 -3.91
C THR A 8 12.11 -8.54 -3.83
N ALA A 9 11.60 -8.05 -2.71
CA ALA A 9 10.17 -7.81 -2.53
C ALA A 9 9.91 -6.64 -1.59
N ILE A 10 8.77 -5.98 -1.79
CA ILE A 10 8.27 -4.95 -0.90
C ILE A 10 6.77 -5.06 -0.69
N GLY A 11 6.35 -4.83 0.55
CA GLY A 11 4.97 -4.80 0.98
C GLY A 11 4.70 -3.73 2.03
N LEU A 12 3.44 -3.64 2.45
CA LEU A 12 2.97 -2.77 3.51
C LEU A 12 2.26 -3.62 4.56
N LEU A 13 2.55 -3.34 5.82
CA LEU A 13 1.65 -3.63 6.93
C LEU A 13 0.91 -2.33 7.25
N GLU A 14 -0.41 -2.36 7.12
CA GLU A 14 -1.27 -1.20 7.33
C GLU A 14 -2.46 -1.53 8.23
N VAL A 15 -3.16 -0.49 8.68
CA VAL A 15 -4.44 -0.65 9.37
C VAL A 15 -5.59 -0.38 8.38
N ALA A 16 -6.13 -1.47 7.83
CA ALA A 16 -7.37 -1.43 7.05
C ALA A 16 -8.54 -1.02 7.95
N GLY A 17 -9.53 -0.32 7.41
CA GLY A 17 -10.67 0.14 8.20
C GLY A 17 -11.70 0.96 7.42
N PRO A 18 -12.76 1.46 8.08
CA PRO A 18 -13.95 1.99 7.43
C PRO A 18 -13.72 3.28 6.64
N ASP A 19 -12.57 3.91 6.75
CA ASP A 19 -12.26 5.20 6.15
C ASP A 19 -10.97 5.19 5.31
N VAL A 20 -10.44 4.02 4.97
CA VAL A 20 -9.25 3.91 4.12
C VAL A 20 -9.57 4.17 2.65
N GLY A 21 -8.63 4.80 1.95
CA GLY A 21 -8.74 5.13 0.53
C GLY A 21 -8.02 4.15 -0.38
N ILE A 22 -7.97 4.51 -1.66
CA ILE A 22 -7.08 3.86 -2.63
C ILE A 22 -5.76 4.61 -2.65
N ILE A 23 -4.65 3.87 -2.55
CA ILE A 23 -3.31 4.42 -2.80
C ILE A 23 -2.84 4.05 -4.19
N GLU A 24 -1.87 4.81 -4.68
CA GLU A 24 -1.09 4.45 -5.84
C GLU A 24 0.37 4.30 -5.48
N PHE A 25 1.02 3.28 -6.05
CA PHE A 25 2.44 3.03 -5.86
C PHE A 25 3.16 2.77 -7.19
N SER A 26 4.44 3.13 -7.23
CA SER A 26 5.34 2.93 -8.35
C SER A 26 6.66 2.40 -7.82
N ILE A 27 7.20 1.37 -8.46
CA ILE A 27 8.51 0.78 -8.17
C ILE A 27 9.46 1.21 -9.28
N ASP A 28 10.61 1.80 -8.93
CA ASP A 28 11.67 2.18 -9.87
C ASP A 28 11.20 3.02 -11.07
N GLY A 29 10.20 3.88 -10.84
CA GLY A 29 9.64 4.76 -11.87
C GLY A 29 8.70 4.08 -12.88
N GLN A 30 8.35 2.81 -12.66
CA GLN A 30 7.33 2.12 -13.46
C GLN A 30 5.95 2.79 -13.32
N PRO A 31 5.01 2.54 -14.24
CA PRO A 31 3.65 3.09 -14.13
C PRO A 31 3.02 2.85 -12.77
N PHE A 32 2.29 3.86 -12.27
CA PHE A 32 1.59 3.74 -10.99
C PHE A 32 0.53 2.63 -11.04
N GLN A 33 0.53 1.78 -10.03
CA GLN A 33 -0.46 0.75 -9.78
C GLN A 33 -1.34 1.19 -8.61
N LYS A 34 -2.62 0.80 -8.63
CA LYS A 34 -3.59 1.12 -7.58
C LYS A 34 -3.70 -0.03 -6.58
N LEU A 35 -3.84 0.32 -5.31
CA LEU A 35 -4.21 -0.61 -4.25
C LEU A 35 -5.42 -0.05 -3.49
N ASP A 36 -6.52 -0.80 -3.52
CA ASP A 36 -7.64 -0.56 -2.61
C ASP A 36 -7.32 -1.20 -1.26
N GLN A 37 -7.10 -0.36 -0.26
CA GLN A 37 -6.83 -0.74 1.13
C GLN A 37 -8.09 -1.29 1.82
N PHE A 38 -9.27 -1.13 1.20
CA PHE A 38 -10.54 -1.56 1.78
C PHE A 38 -10.70 -3.08 1.68
N THR A 39 -10.68 -3.73 2.84
CA THR A 39 -10.90 -5.18 2.96
C THR A 39 -12.37 -5.52 3.23
N PHE A 40 -12.71 -6.80 3.15
CA PHE A 40 -14.06 -7.28 3.48
C PHE A 40 -14.54 -6.90 4.89
N TRP A 41 -13.62 -6.79 5.86
CA TRP A 41 -13.95 -6.44 7.25
C TRP A 41 -13.90 -4.94 7.53
N SER A 42 -13.48 -4.12 6.57
CA SER A 42 -13.25 -2.68 6.76
C SER A 42 -14.52 -1.92 7.11
N ASP A 43 -15.71 -2.42 6.72
CA ASP A 43 -17.00 -1.81 7.09
C ASP A 43 -17.19 -1.68 8.62
N TYR A 44 -16.56 -2.55 9.42
CA TYR A 44 -16.85 -2.69 10.85
C TYR A 44 -15.60 -2.67 11.75
N LEU A 45 -14.42 -2.97 11.23
CA LEU A 45 -13.21 -3.18 12.04
C LEU A 45 -12.03 -2.38 11.51
N HIS A 46 -11.16 -1.98 12.43
CA HIS A 46 -9.79 -1.60 12.11
C HIS A 46 -8.89 -2.81 12.33
N ILE A 47 -8.26 -3.34 11.27
CA ILE A 47 -7.45 -4.55 11.33
C ILE A 47 -6.06 -4.32 10.73
N PRO A 48 -4.99 -4.89 11.32
CA PRO A 48 -3.72 -5.01 10.64
C PRO A 48 -3.88 -5.87 9.40
N TRP A 49 -3.42 -5.38 8.25
CA TRP A 49 -3.46 -6.09 6.99
C TRP A 49 -2.15 -5.95 6.23
N ALA A 50 -1.67 -7.04 5.65
CA ALA A 50 -0.44 -7.06 4.87
C ALA A 50 -0.75 -7.12 3.38
N TYR A 51 -0.18 -6.20 2.61
CA TYR A 51 -0.21 -6.19 1.15
C TYR A 51 1.19 -6.35 0.60
N MET A 52 1.40 -7.34 -0.27
CA MET A 52 2.60 -7.39 -1.09
C MET A 52 2.39 -6.50 -2.32
N LEU A 53 3.28 -5.52 -2.50
CA LEU A 53 3.18 -4.55 -3.60
C LEU A 53 3.99 -5.01 -4.82
N ALA A 54 5.14 -5.65 -4.56
CA ALA A 54 5.97 -6.27 -5.59
C ALA A 54 6.71 -7.48 -5.02
N THR A 55 6.83 -8.51 -5.86
CA THR A 55 7.65 -9.71 -5.61
C THR A 55 8.59 -9.91 -6.79
N ASP A 56 9.62 -10.74 -6.59
CA ASP A 56 10.53 -11.19 -7.65
C ASP A 56 11.28 -10.03 -8.36
N LEU A 57 11.57 -8.95 -7.63
CA LEU A 57 12.43 -7.88 -8.09
C LEU A 57 13.88 -8.38 -8.22
N PRO A 58 14.66 -7.88 -9.20
CA PRO A 58 16.08 -8.19 -9.29
C PRO A 58 16.79 -7.86 -7.98
N THR A 59 17.70 -8.71 -7.49
CA THR A 59 18.44 -8.39 -6.26
C THR A 59 19.19 -7.06 -6.39
N GLY A 60 18.85 -6.10 -5.53
CA GLY A 60 19.54 -4.81 -5.51
C GLY A 60 18.78 -3.72 -4.78
N ASP A 61 19.18 -2.48 -5.05
CA ASP A 61 18.56 -1.28 -4.53
C ASP A 61 17.38 -0.85 -5.40
N HIS A 62 16.28 -0.51 -4.75
CA HIS A 62 15.03 -0.08 -5.36
C HIS A 62 14.49 1.17 -4.67
N GLU A 63 13.60 1.89 -5.37
CA GLU A 63 12.82 2.98 -4.79
C GLU A 63 11.32 2.75 -5.04
N ILE A 64 10.54 2.77 -3.97
CA ILE A 64 9.08 2.85 -4.05
C ILE A 64 8.61 4.28 -3.85
N THR A 65 7.69 4.73 -4.71
CA THR A 65 6.93 5.97 -4.54
C THR A 65 5.48 5.61 -4.25
N ILE A 66 4.93 6.09 -3.13
CA ILE A 66 3.53 5.89 -2.73
C ILE A 66 2.83 7.25 -2.64
N ARG A 67 1.60 7.35 -3.14
CA ARG A 67 0.73 8.53 -2.99
C ARG A 67 -0.70 8.13 -2.63
N ILE A 68 -1.35 8.97 -1.84
CA ILE A 68 -2.78 8.88 -1.57
C ILE A 68 -3.52 9.45 -2.77
N THR A 69 -4.62 8.81 -3.17
CA THR A 69 -5.50 9.32 -4.23
C THR A 69 -6.74 9.99 -3.63
N ASP A 70 -7.50 10.65 -4.47
CA ASP A 70 -8.86 11.13 -4.19
C ASP A 70 -9.93 10.05 -4.48
N GLN A 71 -9.52 8.78 -4.59
CA GLN A 71 -10.39 7.63 -4.84
C GLN A 71 -10.45 6.74 -3.60
N LYS A 72 -11.60 6.10 -3.40
CA LYS A 72 -11.85 5.16 -2.31
C LYS A 72 -12.87 4.12 -2.77
N ASN A 73 -12.93 3.01 -2.05
CA ASN A 73 -14.05 2.08 -2.18
C ASN A 73 -15.38 2.81 -1.91
N GLU A 74 -16.45 2.46 -2.61
CA GLU A 74 -17.77 3.09 -2.45
C GLU A 74 -18.27 3.02 -0.99
N LYS A 75 -17.93 1.93 -0.29
CA LYS A 75 -18.30 1.71 1.10
C LYS A 75 -17.41 2.44 2.11
N SER A 76 -16.23 2.87 1.69
CA SER A 76 -15.33 3.62 2.56
C SER A 76 -15.90 4.98 2.88
N LYS A 77 -15.61 5.48 4.08
CA LYS A 77 -16.01 6.79 4.60
C LYS A 77 -14.92 7.85 4.40
N GLY A 78 -13.75 7.48 3.88
CA GLY A 78 -12.61 8.39 3.78
C GLY A 78 -11.55 7.95 2.77
N PHE A 79 -10.41 8.64 2.82
CA PHE A 79 -9.27 8.44 1.92
C PHE A 79 -7.98 8.14 2.70
N ALA A 80 -8.10 7.68 3.95
CA ALA A 80 -6.96 7.49 4.83
C ALA A 80 -6.01 6.40 4.29
N ALA A 81 -4.73 6.54 4.56
CA ALA A 81 -3.75 5.47 4.43
C ALA A 81 -2.96 5.41 5.74
N ARG A 82 -2.94 4.24 6.39
CA ARG A 82 -2.34 4.05 7.71
C ARG A 82 -1.28 2.97 7.63
N ILE A 83 -0.12 3.35 7.14
CA ILE A 83 1.02 2.45 6.98
C ILE A 83 1.75 2.36 8.31
N GLU A 84 1.76 1.18 8.91
CA GLU A 84 2.49 0.90 10.16
C GLU A 84 3.94 0.55 9.85
N GLN A 85 4.17 -0.35 8.87
CA GLN A 85 5.50 -0.83 8.53
C GLN A 85 5.62 -1.13 7.04
N PHE A 86 6.84 -0.99 6.52
CA PHE A 86 7.24 -1.56 5.24
C PHE A 86 7.78 -2.97 5.47
N LEU A 87 7.33 -3.90 4.63
CA LEU A 87 7.79 -5.28 4.63
C LEU A 87 8.81 -5.41 3.51
N VAL A 88 10.07 -5.73 3.83
CA VAL A 88 11.16 -5.88 2.85
C VAL A 88 11.81 -7.25 3.01
N ASN A 89 12.07 -7.92 1.90
CA ASN A 89 12.82 -9.18 1.83
C ASN A 89 14.14 -8.99 1.11
#